data_AF-A0A9P1MY61-F1
#
_entry.id   AF-A0A9P1MY61-F1
#
_cell.length_a   1.000
_cell.length_b   1.000
_cell.length_c   1.000
_cell.angle_alpha   90.00
_cell.angle_beta   90.00
_cell.angle_gamma   90.00
#
_symmetry.space_group_name_H-M   'P 1'
#
loop_
_entity.id
_entity.type
_entity.pdbx_description
1 polymer ?
#
loop_
_entity_poly.entity_id
_entity_poly.type
_entity_poly.pdbx_seq_one_letter_code
_entity_poly.pdbx_strand_id
1 'polypeptide(L)' 'MVNSNSKSNFKRQIPIHGIAENIFCDVRDSFRKNFSEGWEKAGAAFCVIHKGKMIVDLWGGYADPECL' A
#
# COMPACT_ATOMS: atom_id res chain seq x y z
N MET A 1 -19.37 -34.86 10.19
CA MET A 1 -17.95 -34.46 10.11
C MET A 1 -17.84 -33.41 9.01
N VAL A 2 -17.93 -32.12 9.36
CA VAL A 2 -17.66 -31.04 8.41
C VAL A 2 -16.21 -30.64 8.59
N ASN A 3 -15.35 -30.96 7.61
CA ASN A 3 -13.95 -30.53 7.65
C ASN A 3 -13.88 -29.15 7.00
N SER A 4 -13.68 -28.14 7.84
CA SER A 4 -13.69 -26.72 7.51
C SER A 4 -12.64 -26.40 6.45
N ASN A 5 -13.10 -25.92 5.30
CA ASN A 5 -12.29 -25.37 4.21
C ASN A 5 -11.19 -24.44 4.76
N SER A 6 -9.93 -24.83 4.57
CA SER A 6 -8.79 -23.93 4.72
C SER A 6 -8.94 -22.83 3.66
N LYS A 7 -9.52 -21.69 4.04
CA LYS A 7 -9.51 -20.49 3.21
C LYS A 7 -8.06 -20.08 3.02
N SER A 8 -7.51 -20.37 1.84
CA SER A 8 -6.23 -19.84 1.40
C SER A 8 -6.32 -18.31 1.43
N ASN A 9 -5.62 -17.69 2.39
CA ASN A 9 -5.51 -16.24 2.49
C ASN A 9 -4.68 -15.73 1.30
N PHE A 10 -5.33 -15.52 0.14
CA PHE A 10 -4.78 -14.69 -0.92
C PHE A 10 -4.75 -13.25 -0.37
N LYS A 11 -3.64 -12.85 0.27
CA LYS A 11 -3.33 -11.44 0.48
C LYS A 11 -3.26 -10.81 -0.92
N ARG A 12 -4.33 -10.13 -1.31
CA ARG A 12 -4.35 -9.35 -2.55
C ARG A 12 -3.16 -8.40 -2.50
N GLN A 13 -2.24 -8.51 -3.46
CA GLN A 13 -1.17 -7.55 -3.59
C GLN A 13 -1.81 -6.22 -4.00
N ILE A 14 -1.76 -5.25 -3.10
CA ILE A 14 -2.24 -3.91 -3.39
C ILE A 14 -1.21 -3.24 -4.30
N PRO A 15 -1.59 -2.83 -5.53
CA PRO A 15 -0.67 -2.19 -6.43
C PRO A 15 -0.28 -0.82 -5.87
N ILE A 16 1.03 -0.54 -5.89
CA ILE A 16 1.61 0.72 -5.40
C ILE A 16 2.25 1.43 -6.58
N HIS A 17 1.87 2.68 -6.76
CA HIS A 17 2.26 3.55 -7.85
C HIS A 17 3.04 4.76 -7.32
N GLY A 18 3.47 5.59 -8.26
CA GLY A 18 4.20 6.82 -7.95
C GLY A 18 5.70 6.63 -7.79
N ILE A 19 6.36 7.67 -7.29
CA ILE A 19 7.80 7.84 -7.22
C ILE A 19 8.27 8.00 -5.78
N ALA A 20 9.47 7.49 -5.52
CA ALA A 20 10.29 7.90 -4.39
C ALA A 20 11.70 8.05 -4.93
N GLU A 21 12.38 9.16 -4.62
CA GLU A 21 13.79 9.29 -4.99
C GLU A 21 14.60 8.13 -4.40
N ASN A 22 15.72 7.76 -5.03
CA ASN A 22 16.48 6.57 -4.67
C ASN A 22 16.94 6.56 -3.19
N ILE A 23 17.20 7.74 -2.62
CA ILE A 23 17.58 7.90 -1.20
C ILE A 23 16.40 7.68 -0.23
N PHE A 24 15.17 7.61 -0.73
CA PHE A 24 13.94 7.36 0.02
C PHE A 24 13.24 6.07 -0.43
N CYS A 25 13.97 5.11 -1.03
CA CYS A 25 13.40 3.85 -1.47
C CYS A 25 12.69 3.08 -0.33
N ASP A 26 13.22 3.13 0.89
CA ASP A 26 12.65 2.49 2.09
C ASP A 26 11.24 3.00 2.43
N VAL A 27 10.89 4.22 2.02
CA VAL A 27 9.54 4.77 2.19
C VAL A 27 8.54 3.97 1.37
N ARG A 28 8.90 3.55 0.15
CA ARG A 28 8.04 2.72 -0.70
C ARG A 28 7.81 1.34 -0.08
N ASP A 29 8.82 0.77 0.55
CA ASP A 29 8.71 -0.52 1.22
C ASP A 29 7.87 -0.44 2.50
N SER A 30 8.04 0.62 3.27
CA SER A 30 7.21 0.91 4.45
C SER A 30 5.74 1.13 4.05
N PHE A 31 5.50 1.90 2.99
CA PHE A 31 4.15 2.10 2.45
C PHE A 31 3.51 0.78 2.03
N ARG A 32 4.28 -0.13 1.38
CA ARG A 32 3.81 -1.50 1.07
C ARG A 32 3.50 -2.31 2.31
N LYS A 33 4.32 -2.18 3.35
CA LYS A 33 4.15 -2.87 4.62
C LYS A 33 2.83 -2.49 5.28
N ASN A 34 2.44 -1.22 5.26
CA ASN A 34 1.19 -0.74 5.84
C ASN A 34 -0.05 -1.49 5.30
N PHE A 35 -0.10 -1.76 4.00
CA PHE A 35 -1.15 -2.59 3.40
C PHE A 35 -1.04 -4.05 3.82
N SER A 36 0.17 -4.62 3.77
CA SER A 36 0.39 -6.03 4.12
C SER A 36 0.09 -6.34 5.59
N GLU A 37 0.24 -5.36 6.48
CA GLU A 37 -0.03 -5.46 7.91
C GLU A 37 -1.47 -5.05 8.28
N GLY A 38 -2.26 -4.62 7.29
CA GLY A 38 -3.67 -4.25 7.47
C GLY A 38 -3.88 -2.89 8.14
N TRP A 39 -2.85 -2.05 8.16
CA TRP A 39 -2.94 -0.67 8.66
C TRP A 39 -3.72 0.19 7.67
N GLU A 40 -3.50 -0.03 6.37
CA GLU A 40 -4.32 0.55 5.30
C GLU A 40 -5.33 -0.49 4.80
N LYS A 41 -6.62 -0.15 4.87
CA LYS A 41 -7.71 -1.10 4.56
C LYS A 41 -8.16 -1.04 3.11
N ALA A 42 -8.26 0.16 2.51
CA ALA A 42 -8.80 0.36 1.16
C ALA A 42 -7.75 0.95 0.22
N GLY A 43 -7.34 2.19 0.48
CA GLY A 43 -6.33 2.90 -0.28
C GLY A 43 -5.67 3.97 0.57
N ALA A 44 -4.46 4.37 0.17
CA ALA A 44 -3.69 5.39 0.84
C ALA A 44 -2.87 6.18 -0.18
N ALA A 45 -2.48 7.39 0.20
CA ALA A 45 -1.55 8.22 -0.54
C ALA A 45 -0.60 8.94 0.43
N PHE A 46 0.65 9.12 0.02
CA PHE A 46 1.70 9.74 0.83
C PHE A 46 2.61 10.59 -0.05
N CYS A 47 2.71 11.89 0.26
CA CYS A 47 3.51 12.86 -0.48
C CYS A 47 4.44 13.62 0.46
N VAL A 48 5.69 13.82 0.04
CA VAL A 48 6.68 14.63 0.74
C VAL A 48 7.30 15.64 -0.22
N ILE A 49 7.25 16.90 0.19
CA ILE A 49 7.87 18.02 -0.51
C ILE A 49 8.99 18.58 0.37
N HIS A 50 10.21 18.62 -0.16
CA HIS A 50 11.35 19.23 0.50
C HIS A 50 11.94 20.33 -0.38
N LYS A 51 12.07 21.55 0.17
CA LYS A 51 12.58 22.74 -0.54
C LYS A 51 11.88 22.99 -1.89
N GLY A 52 10.56 22.81 -1.93
CA GLY A 52 9.75 23.01 -3.13
C GLY A 52 9.85 21.88 -4.17
N LYS A 53 10.63 20.82 -3.92
CA LYS A 53 10.70 19.64 -4.78
C LYS A 53 9.91 18.48 -4.17
N MET A 54 9.06 17.85 -4.98
CA MET A 54 8.40 16.60 -4.60
C MET A 54 9.41 15.45 -4.67
N ILE A 55 9.78 14.93 -3.51
CA ILE A 55 10.82 13.90 -3.35
C ILE A 55 10.21 12.50 -3.15
N VAL A 56 8.96 12.44 -2.72
CA VAL A 56 8.15 11.23 -2.59
C VAL A 56 6.71 11.57 -2.97
N ASP A 57 6.10 10.72 -3.79
CA ASP A 57 4.68 10.74 -4.14
C ASP A 57 4.24 9.31 -4.43
N LEU A 58 3.58 8.68 -3.46
CA LEU A 58 3.16 7.29 -3.51
C LEU A 58 1.65 7.20 -3.31
N TRP A 59 1.00 6.34 -4.07
CA TRP A 59 -0.40 5.99 -3.86
C TRP A 59 -0.64 4.52 -4.17
N GLY A 60 -1.67 3.95 -3.55
CA GLY A 60 -2.02 2.55 -3.76
C GLY A 60 -3.36 2.20 -3.15
N GLY A 61 -3.91 1.09 -3.61
CA GLY A 61 -5.24 0.63 -3.22
C GLY A 61 -6.35 1.34 -3.98
N TYR A 62 -7.57 1.26 -3.45
CA TYR A 62 -8.78 1.71 -4.11
C TYR A 62 -9.38 2.90 -3.36
N ALA A 63 -9.92 3.86 -4.11
CA ALA A 63 -10.63 5.01 -3.54
C ALA A 63 -11.96 4.59 -2.91
N ASP A 64 -12.65 3.64 -3.53
CA ASP A 64 -13.94 3.13 -3.07
C ASP A 64 -13.74 2.01 -2.04
N PRO A 65 -14.31 2.13 -0.83
CA PRO A 65 -14.24 1.09 0.19
C PRO A 65 -14.88 -0.23 -0.24
N GLU A 66 -15.84 -0.18 -1.17
CA GLU A 66 -16.61 -1.32 -1.67
C GLU A 66 -15.86 -2.15 -2.73
N CYS A 67 -14.70 -1.67 -3.21
CA CYS A 67 -13.84 -2.45 -4.12
C CYS A 67 -13.00 -3.53 -3.40
N LEU A 68 -13.15 -3.67 -2.08
CA LEU A 68 -12.54 -4.72 -1.26
C LEU A 68 -13.40 -5.98 -1.20
#